data_AF-A0A914QC72-F1
#
_entry.id   AF-A0A914QC72-F1
#
_cell.length_a   1.000
_cell.length_b   1.000
_cell.length_c   1.000
_cell.angle_alpha   90.00
_cell.angle_beta   90.00
_cell.angle_gamma   90.00
#
_symmetry.space_group_name_H-M   'P 1'
#
loop_
_entity.id
_entity.type
_entity.pdbx_description
1 polymer ?
#
loop_
_entity_poly.entity_id
_entity_poly.type
_entity_poly.pdbx_seq_one_letter_code
_entity_poly.pdbx_strand_id
1 'polypeptide(L)'
;MGIPIRFIETLLPSKSRVVRVMPNTPAVVGAGASAFAIGSACLDGDSDKVKEIFTTVGFAVEVPEVHIDPVTGLSGGGPSYVSYKILLTKEI
;
A
#
# COMPACT_ATOMS: atom_id res chain seq x y z
N MET A 1 5.36 -6.73 -8.19
CA MET A 1 4.58 -7.71 -8.97
C MET A 1 3.21 -7.83 -8.35
N GLY A 2 2.15 -7.59 -9.11
CA GLY A 2 0.77 -7.66 -8.65
C GLY A 2 -0.22 -7.41 -9.78
N ILE A 3 -1.51 -7.41 -9.45
CA ILE A 3 -2.58 -7.14 -10.41
C ILE A 3 -2.81 -5.61 -10.47
N PRO A 4 -2.68 -4.97 -11.64
CA PRO A 4 -2.84 -3.53 -11.75
C PRO A 4 -4.31 -3.10 -11.60
N ILE A 5 -4.53 -1.89 -11.11
CA ILE A 5 -5.85 -1.29 -10.91
C ILE A 5 -6.67 -1.37 -12.18
N ARG A 6 -6.08 -1.00 -13.33
CA ARG A 6 -6.76 -1.06 -14.64
C ARG A 6 -7.31 -2.44 -14.93
N PHE A 7 -6.58 -3.51 -14.59
CA PHE A 7 -7.07 -4.86 -14.82
C PHE A 7 -8.25 -5.18 -13.90
N ILE A 8 -8.17 -4.83 -12.63
CA ILE A 8 -9.28 -5.01 -11.67
C ILE A 8 -10.52 -4.22 -12.13
N GLU A 9 -10.35 -2.97 -12.57
CA GLU A 9 -11.43 -2.12 -13.09
C GLU A 9 -12.10 -2.75 -14.32
N THR A 10 -11.37 -3.48 -15.18
CA THR A 10 -11.98 -4.16 -16.34
C THR A 10 -12.89 -5.34 -15.96
N LEU A 11 -12.74 -5.88 -14.75
CA LEU A 11 -13.52 -7.02 -14.25
C LEU A 11 -14.74 -6.58 -13.43
N LEU A 12 -14.81 -5.30 -13.07
CA LEU A 12 -15.85 -4.76 -12.20
C LEU A 12 -16.86 -3.91 -12.99
N PRO A 13 -18.07 -3.70 -12.44
CA PRO A 13 -19.01 -2.73 -13.02
C PRO A 13 -18.39 -1.36 -13.23
N SER A 14 -18.89 -0.64 -14.24
CA SER A 14 -18.45 0.73 -14.51
C SER A 14 -18.61 1.60 -13.27
N LYS A 15 -17.61 2.45 -12.99
CA LYS A 15 -17.51 3.34 -11.82
C LYS A 15 -17.28 2.65 -10.47
N SER A 16 -16.92 1.36 -10.45
CA SER A 16 -16.42 0.72 -9.23
C SER A 16 -15.16 1.41 -8.72
N ARG A 17 -15.15 1.76 -7.44
CA ARG A 17 -14.00 2.38 -6.76
C ARG A 17 -13.01 1.30 -6.39
N VAL A 18 -11.81 1.38 -6.93
CA VAL A 18 -10.74 0.40 -6.72
C VAL A 18 -9.56 1.12 -6.09
N VAL A 19 -9.02 0.54 -5.01
CA VAL A 19 -7.76 0.99 -4.42
C VAL A 19 -6.86 -0.24 -4.33
N ARG A 20 -5.68 -0.14 -4.93
CA ARG A 20 -4.67 -1.20 -4.85
C ARG A 20 -3.78 -0.91 -3.66
N VAL A 21 -3.70 -1.86 -2.73
CA VAL A 21 -2.86 -1.75 -1.52
C VAL A 21 -1.84 -2.89 -1.52
N MET A 22 -0.60 -2.57 -1.19
CA MET A 22 0.48 -3.53 -0.97
C MET A 22 0.94 -3.45 0.50
N PRO A 23 0.32 -4.21 1.41
CA PRO A 23 0.77 -4.33 2.80
C PRO A 23 1.96 -5.30 2.91
N ASN A 24 2.53 -5.42 4.12
CA ASN A 24 3.54 -6.41 4.46
C ASN A 24 3.19 -7.19 5.74
N THR A 25 3.87 -8.32 5.98
CA THR A 25 3.58 -9.26 7.08
C THR A 25 3.56 -8.64 8.49
N PRO A 26 4.43 -7.66 8.84
CA PRO A 26 4.38 -7.00 10.14
C PRO A 26 3.06 -6.27 10.47
N ALA A 27 2.15 -6.07 9.50
CA ALA A 27 0.82 -5.56 9.76
C ALA A 27 0.03 -6.41 10.79
N VAL A 28 0.31 -7.72 10.87
CA VAL A 28 -0.33 -8.64 11.84
C VAL A 28 -0.01 -8.25 13.30
N VAL A 29 1.12 -7.59 13.54
CA VAL A 29 1.55 -7.12 14.87
C VAL A 29 1.49 -5.60 15.00
N GLY A 30 0.79 -4.91 14.09
CA GLY A 30 0.63 -3.45 14.10
C GLY A 30 1.88 -2.65 13.70
N ALA A 31 2.91 -3.30 13.16
CA ALA A 31 4.16 -2.67 12.73
C ALA A 31 4.30 -2.68 11.19
N GLY A 32 3.17 -2.71 10.48
CA GLY A 32 3.13 -2.80 9.02
C GLY A 32 3.61 -1.54 8.32
N ALA A 33 3.91 -1.67 7.03
CA ALA A 33 4.07 -0.56 6.11
C ALA A 33 3.34 -0.89 4.81
N SER A 34 2.41 -0.03 4.41
CA SER A 34 1.53 -0.24 3.27
C SER A 34 1.65 0.93 2.29
N ALA A 35 1.97 0.61 1.04
CA ALA A 35 1.83 1.56 -0.07
C ALA A 35 0.50 1.31 -0.78
N PHE A 36 -0.21 2.35 -1.17
CA PHE A 36 -1.46 2.22 -1.91
C PHE A 36 -1.58 3.21 -3.05
N ALA A 37 -2.40 2.87 -4.05
CA ALA A 37 -2.74 3.72 -5.18
C ALA A 37 -4.25 3.69 -5.42
N ILE A 38 -4.80 4.86 -5.70
CA ILE A 38 -6.23 5.08 -5.94
C ILE A 38 -6.56 4.92 -7.42
N GLY A 39 -7.71 4.28 -7.68
CA GLY A 39 -8.22 4.04 -9.02
C GLY A 39 -8.99 5.22 -9.58
N SER A 40 -9.30 5.11 -10.87
CA SER A 40 -9.81 6.23 -11.68
C SER A 40 -11.20 6.70 -11.25
N ALA A 41 -12.00 5.82 -10.65
CA ALA A 41 -13.36 6.11 -10.20
C ALA A 41 -13.46 6.43 -8.69
N CYS A 42 -12.33 6.51 -7.97
CA CYS A 42 -12.31 6.93 -6.57
C CYS A 42 -12.79 8.39 -6.44
N LEU A 43 -13.53 8.66 -5.36
CA LEU A 43 -13.99 10.00 -5.02
C LEU A 43 -13.13 10.63 -3.92
N ASP A 44 -13.38 11.91 -3.70
CA ASP A 44 -12.84 12.64 -2.55
C ASP A 44 -13.11 11.87 -1.24
N GLY A 45 -12.06 11.75 -0.43
CA GLY A 45 -12.08 11.03 0.85
C GLY A 45 -11.91 9.50 0.75
N ASP A 46 -11.90 8.89 -0.43
CA ASP A 46 -11.61 7.45 -0.53
C ASP A 46 -10.14 7.14 -0.19
N SER A 47 -9.20 8.03 -0.56
CA SER A 47 -7.80 7.93 -0.13
C SER A 47 -7.66 8.04 1.39
N ASP A 48 -8.33 9.02 2.01
CA ASP A 48 -8.27 9.23 3.45
C ASP A 48 -8.78 8.02 4.23
N LYS A 49 -9.88 7.40 3.77
CA LYS A 49 -10.41 6.17 4.37
C LYS A 49 -9.41 5.02 4.29
N VAL A 50 -8.78 4.82 3.14
CA VAL A 50 -7.76 3.76 2.99
C VAL A 50 -6.59 4.04 3.92
N LYS A 51 -6.13 5.28 3.97
CA LYS A 51 -5.06 5.69 4.87
C LYS A 51 -5.42 5.45 6.32
N GLU A 52 -6.62 5.81 6.75
CA GLU A 52 -7.12 5.57 8.11
C GLU A 52 -7.08 4.07 8.45
N ILE A 53 -7.64 3.23 7.58
CA ILE A 53 -7.67 1.76 7.75
C ILE A 53 -6.25 1.20 7.93
N PHE A 54 -5.34 1.49 7.01
CA PHE A 54 -4.00 0.89 7.04
C PHE A 54 -3.07 1.53 8.08
N THR A 55 -3.38 2.74 8.56
CA THR A 55 -2.65 3.35 9.68
C THR A 55 -2.93 2.65 11.01
N THR A 56 -4.06 1.95 11.15
CA THR A 56 -4.35 1.14 12.36
C THR A 56 -3.41 -0.04 12.55
N VAL A 57 -2.79 -0.52 11.46
CA VAL A 57 -1.89 -1.67 11.44
C VAL A 57 -0.44 -1.30 11.10
N GLY A 58 -0.12 0.00 11.05
CA GLY A 58 1.23 0.47 10.77
C GLY A 58 1.28 1.80 10.00
N PHE A 59 2.27 1.96 9.13
CA PHE A 59 2.40 3.14 8.28
C PHE A 59 1.68 2.95 6.93
N ALA A 60 0.97 3.98 6.46
CA ALA A 60 0.28 3.96 5.17
C ALA A 60 0.63 5.21 4.33
N VAL A 61 0.96 4.99 3.05
CA VAL A 61 1.31 6.07 2.12
C VAL A 61 0.68 5.86 0.75
N GLU A 62 0.09 6.92 0.22
CA GLU A 62 -0.39 6.96 -1.15
C GLU A 62 0.80 7.21 -2.09
N VAL A 63 0.89 6.42 -3.16
CA VAL A 63 1.91 6.56 -4.21
C VAL A 63 1.28 6.38 -5.59
N PRO A 64 1.88 6.94 -6.66
CA PRO A 64 1.53 6.56 -8.02
C PRO A 64 1.58 5.03 -8.20
N GLU A 65 0.62 4.44 -8.92
CA GLU A 65 0.56 2.97 -9.08
C GLU A 65 1.86 2.39 -9.67
N VAL A 66 2.49 3.12 -10.60
CA VAL A 66 3.78 2.75 -11.19
C VAL A 66 4.89 2.57 -10.15
N HIS A 67 4.75 3.14 -8.95
CA HIS A 67 5.67 2.97 -7.84
C HIS A 67 5.31 1.79 -6.92
N ILE A 68 4.11 1.19 -7.02
CA ILE A 68 3.78 0.01 -6.21
C ILE A 68 4.70 -1.18 -6.55
N ASP A 69 4.98 -1.41 -7.83
CA ASP A 69 5.82 -2.53 -8.26
C ASP A 69 7.34 -2.33 -8.01
N PRO A 70 7.92 -1.13 -8.23
CA PRO A 70 9.25 -0.78 -7.74
C PRO A 70 9.37 -0.82 -6.21
N VAL A 71 8.33 -0.37 -5.49
CA VAL A 71 8.23 -0.57 -4.03
C VAL A 71 8.20 -2.06 -3.72
N THR A 72 7.62 -2.91 -4.58
CA THR A 72 7.62 -4.37 -4.41
C THR A 72 8.98 -5.03 -4.71
N GLY A 73 9.68 -4.56 -5.75
CA GLY A 73 11.00 -5.03 -6.15
C GLY A 73 12.08 -4.61 -5.16
N LEU A 74 11.95 -3.39 -4.63
CA LEU A 74 12.66 -3.01 -3.42
C LEU A 74 12.10 -3.83 -2.24
N SER A 75 10.80 -4.07 -2.04
CA SER A 75 10.25 -4.72 -0.82
C SER A 75 10.62 -6.17 -0.62
N GLY A 76 10.95 -6.86 -1.71
CA GLY A 76 11.57 -8.18 -1.64
C GLY A 76 12.95 -8.16 -0.95
N GLY A 77 13.72 -7.07 -1.04
CA GLY A 77 15.07 -6.95 -0.47
C GLY A 77 15.40 -5.67 0.32
N GLY A 78 14.43 -4.78 0.50
CA GLY A 78 14.66 -3.34 0.69
C GLY A 78 13.62 -2.70 1.61
N PRO A 79 12.32 -2.98 1.50
CA PRO A 79 11.48 -2.98 2.70
C PRO A 79 11.81 -4.00 3.78
N SER A 80 12.50 -5.10 3.50
CA SER A 80 13.20 -5.84 4.56
C SER A 80 14.32 -4.99 5.17
N TYR A 81 15.09 -4.24 4.37
CA TYR A 81 16.17 -3.36 4.85
C TYR A 81 15.70 -2.06 5.55
N VAL A 82 14.62 -1.43 5.07
CA VAL A 82 14.04 -0.20 5.62
C VAL A 82 13.17 -0.53 6.83
N SER A 83 12.40 -1.64 6.82
CA SER A 83 11.75 -2.13 8.04
C SER A 83 12.79 -2.55 9.09
N TYR A 84 13.90 -3.18 8.68
CA TYR A 84 15.05 -3.46 9.56
C TYR A 84 15.70 -2.18 10.11
N LYS A 85 15.95 -1.15 9.29
CA LYS A 85 16.49 0.14 9.77
C LYS A 85 15.53 0.88 10.71
N ILE A 86 14.23 0.87 10.43
CA ILE A 86 13.21 1.53 11.26
C ILE A 86 12.99 0.76 12.56
N LEU A 87 13.13 -0.56 12.56
CA LEU A 87 13.09 -1.38 13.76
C LEU A 87 14.36 -1.19 14.62
N LEU A 88 15.55 -1.12 14.01
CA LEU A 88 16.82 -0.89 14.72
C LEU A 88 17.02 0.54 15.26
N THR A 89 16.37 1.54 14.66
CA THR A 89 16.41 2.93 15.16
C THR A 89 15.41 3.20 16.28
N LYS A 90 14.60 2.20 16.67
CA LYS A 90 13.76 2.24 17.87
C LYS A 90 14.42 1.63 19.13
N GLU A 91 15.67 1.15 19.05
CA GLU A 91 16.48 0.72 20.21
C GLU A 91 17.71 1.61 20.50
N ILE A 92 17.63 2.91 20.19
CA ILE A 92 18.56 3.93 20.71
C ILE A 92 17.75 5.09 21.30
#